data_AF-A0A7C2SDW3-F1
#
_entry.id   AF-A0A7C2SDW3-F1
#
_cell.length_a   1.000
_cell.length_b   1.000
_cell.length_c   1.000
_cell.angle_alpha   90.00
_cell.angle_beta   90.00
_cell.angle_gamma   90.00
#
_symmetry.space_group_name_H-M   'P 1'
#
loop_
_entity.id
_entity.type
_entity.pdbx_description
1 polymer ?
#
loop_
_entity_poly.entity_id
_entity_poly.type
_entity_poly.pdbx_seq_one_letter_code
_entity_poly.pdbx_strand_id
1 'polypeptide(L)'
;MVKAPKGYRHRTRKLLTKSPRERGAVPSLSYLLIDYKIGDRVHIVINPSIHSSMPHRRYHGKTGVISGKRDDAYEVKVTLGNKVKTIYVRPEHLRPTPEVWERVVRETRELIQGIKFKISEVRRIISKTLAPAA
;
A
#
# COMPACT_ATOMS: atom_id res chain seq x y z
N MET A 1 39.88 13.18 -12.83
CA MET A 1 38.44 13.19 -12.48
C MET A 1 38.19 12.16 -11.39
N VAL A 2 37.66 12.55 -10.22
CA VAL A 2 37.52 11.65 -9.06
C VAL A 2 36.32 10.71 -9.23
N LYS A 3 36.50 9.43 -8.88
CA LYS A 3 35.47 8.41 -8.94
C LYS A 3 34.35 8.71 -7.94
N ALA A 4 33.11 8.72 -8.42
CA ALA A 4 31.95 8.92 -7.55
C ALA A 4 31.82 7.78 -6.52
N PRO A 5 31.41 8.08 -5.29
CA PRO A 5 31.22 7.06 -4.25
C PRO A 5 30.04 6.14 -4.60
N LYS A 6 30.15 4.87 -4.21
CA LYS A 6 29.18 3.80 -4.54
C LYS A 6 28.10 3.56 -3.47
N GLY A 7 27.83 4.55 -2.61
CA GLY A 7 26.85 4.41 -1.52
C GLY A 7 25.41 4.20 -2.00
N TYR A 8 24.62 3.47 -1.22
CA TYR A 8 23.20 3.17 -1.49
C TYR A 8 22.35 4.44 -1.66
N ARG A 9 22.63 5.50 -0.90
CA ARG A 9 21.93 6.81 -0.95
C ARG A 9 22.73 7.90 -1.68
N HIS A 10 23.71 7.52 -2.50
CA HIS A 10 24.43 8.50 -3.30
C HIS A 10 23.50 9.16 -4.34
N ARG A 11 23.59 10.50 -4.47
CA ARG A 11 22.75 11.33 -5.37
C ARG A 11 21.24 11.21 -5.15
N THR A 12 20.79 10.86 -3.94
CA THR A 12 19.36 10.76 -3.62
C THR A 12 18.78 11.98 -2.91
N ARG A 13 19.52 13.09 -2.79
CA ARG A 13 19.08 14.26 -2.02
C ARG A 13 17.69 14.72 -2.43
N LYS A 14 17.46 14.98 -3.72
CA LYS A 14 16.14 15.39 -4.24
C LYS A 14 15.10 14.27 -4.12
N LEU A 15 15.48 13.02 -4.38
CA LEU A 15 14.57 11.87 -4.39
C LEU A 15 14.03 11.50 -3.00
N LEU A 16 14.86 11.62 -1.96
CA LEU A 16 14.53 11.25 -0.58
C LEU A 16 14.22 12.46 0.31
N THR A 17 14.09 13.66 -0.26
CA THR A 17 13.66 14.85 0.49
C THR A 17 12.16 15.02 0.31
N LYS A 18 11.40 15.04 1.41
CA LYS A 18 9.98 15.41 1.39
C LYS A 18 9.80 16.91 1.23
N SER A 19 8.67 17.32 0.68
CA SER A 19 8.27 18.72 0.67
C SER A 19 8.14 19.23 2.12
N PRO A 20 8.38 20.53 2.39
CA PRO A 20 8.32 21.07 3.76
C PRO A 20 7.02 20.76 4.50
N ARG A 21 5.88 20.75 3.79
CA ARG A 21 4.54 20.47 4.35
C ARG A 21 4.30 18.99 4.65
N GLU A 22 5.05 18.09 4.02
CA GLU A 22 4.95 16.63 4.23
C GLU A 22 6.00 16.11 5.22
N ARG A 23 6.89 16.97 5.73
CA ARG A 23 7.88 16.58 6.75
C ARG A 23 7.16 16.19 8.03
N GLY A 24 7.65 15.14 8.70
CA GLY A 24 7.04 14.59 9.92
C GLY A 24 5.73 13.82 9.69
N ALA A 25 5.15 13.86 8.50
CA ALA A 25 3.92 13.11 8.21
C ALA A 25 4.19 11.60 8.16
N VAL A 26 3.39 10.87 8.93
CA VAL A 26 3.24 9.42 8.85
C VAL A 26 2.67 9.07 7.46
N PRO A 27 3.10 7.97 6.80
CA PRO A 27 2.46 7.50 5.57
C PRO A 27 0.94 7.42 5.75
N SER A 28 0.16 7.87 4.76
CA SER A 28 -1.30 7.90 4.89
C SER A 28 -1.85 6.50 5.13
N LEU A 29 -2.72 6.37 6.13
CA LEU A 29 -3.30 5.09 6.55
C LEU A 29 -4.01 4.35 5.40
N SER A 30 -4.60 5.11 4.47
CA SER A 30 -5.24 4.59 3.26
C SER A 30 -4.34 3.68 2.41
N TYR A 31 -3.02 3.87 2.45
CA TYR A 31 -2.08 3.01 1.71
C TYR A 31 -1.57 1.83 2.52
N LEU A 32 -1.50 2.00 3.85
CA LEU A 32 -1.04 0.96 4.76
C LEU A 32 -2.05 -0.18 4.90
N LEU A 33 -3.34 0.16 4.91
CA LEU A 33 -4.44 -0.80 5.07
C LEU A 33 -4.82 -1.51 3.77
N ILE A 34 -4.10 -1.30 2.68
CA ILE A 34 -4.39 -1.99 1.42
C ILE A 34 -3.87 -3.43 1.50
N ASP A 35 -4.79 -4.38 1.43
CA ASP A 35 -4.47 -5.79 1.28
C ASP A 35 -4.16 -6.11 -0.19
N TYR A 36 -2.87 -6.15 -0.46
CA TYR A 36 -2.30 -6.54 -1.74
C TYR A 36 -2.35 -8.06 -1.92
N LYS A 37 -2.87 -8.50 -3.07
CA LYS A 37 -2.99 -9.91 -3.45
C LYS A 37 -1.84 -10.30 -4.39
N ILE A 38 -1.56 -11.60 -4.46
CA ILE A 38 -0.57 -12.15 -5.40
C ILE A 38 -1.05 -11.85 -6.83
N GLY A 39 -0.17 -11.31 -7.66
CA GLY A 39 -0.48 -10.88 -9.02
C GLY A 39 -0.85 -9.39 -9.14
N ASP A 40 -1.09 -8.68 -8.03
CA ASP A 40 -1.38 -7.25 -8.08
C ASP A 40 -0.19 -6.45 -8.61
N ARG A 41 -0.49 -5.45 -9.43
CA ARG A 41 0.49 -4.49 -9.96
C ARG A 41 0.60 -3.30 -9.01
N VAL A 42 1.83 -2.97 -8.64
CA VAL A 42 2.14 -1.89 -7.71
C VAL A 42 3.28 -1.02 -8.20
N HIS A 43 3.21 0.27 -7.92
CA HIS A 43 4.29 1.21 -8.14
C HIS A 43 5.14 1.33 -6.87
N ILE A 44 6.46 1.31 -7.04
CA ILE A 44 7.41 1.44 -5.94
C ILE A 44 7.77 2.91 -5.78
N VAL A 45 7.25 3.53 -4.73
CA VAL A 45 7.50 4.94 -4.41
C VAL A 45 8.07 5.01 -3.01
N ILE A 46 9.37 5.27 -2.93
CA ILE A 46 10.09 5.31 -1.65
C ILE A 46 9.54 6.46 -0.80
N ASN A 47 9.14 6.13 0.42
CA ASN A 47 8.81 7.09 1.45
C ASN A 47 10.03 7.27 2.38
N PRO A 48 10.75 8.39 2.34
CA PRO A 48 11.99 8.57 3.07
C PRO A 48 11.85 8.65 4.59
N SER A 49 10.62 8.82 5.12
CA SER A 49 10.39 8.88 6.56
C SER A 49 10.53 7.52 7.25
N ILE A 50 10.34 6.43 6.51
CA ILE A 50 10.39 5.07 7.04
C ILE A 50 11.57 4.37 6.39
N HIS A 51 12.57 3.97 7.18
CA HIS A 51 13.79 3.36 6.65
C HIS A 51 13.71 1.83 6.55
N SER A 52 12.76 1.21 7.25
CA SER A 52 12.57 -0.24 7.28
C SER A 52 12.15 -0.76 5.92
N SER A 53 12.82 -1.80 5.43
CA SER A 53 12.53 -2.43 4.13
C SER A 53 12.48 -1.44 2.95
N MET A 54 13.26 -0.36 3.04
CA MET A 54 13.36 0.66 2.00
C MET A 54 14.10 0.09 0.78
N PRO A 55 13.49 0.12 -0.42
CA PRO A 55 14.17 -0.36 -1.62
C PRO A 55 15.26 0.62 -2.06
N HIS A 56 16.28 0.10 -2.76
CA HIS A 56 17.32 0.94 -3.35
C HIS A 56 16.73 1.91 -4.40
N ARG A 57 17.32 3.11 -4.52
CA ARG A 57 16.87 4.19 -5.44
C ARG A 57 16.61 3.75 -6.88
N ARG A 58 17.30 2.70 -7.35
CA ARG A 58 17.13 2.12 -8.70
C ARG A 58 15.72 1.60 -8.99
N TYR A 59 14.97 1.26 -7.95
CA TYR A 59 13.61 0.71 -8.05
C TYR A 59 12.54 1.79 -7.85
N HIS A 60 12.92 3.00 -7.45
CA HIS A 60 11.98 4.10 -7.31
C HIS A 60 11.33 4.42 -8.68
N GLY A 61 10.01 4.57 -8.69
CA GLY A 61 9.23 4.85 -9.89
C GLY A 61 9.09 3.64 -10.83
N LYS A 62 9.50 2.44 -10.41
CA LYS A 62 9.26 1.21 -11.16
C LYS A 62 7.96 0.55 -10.73
N THR A 63 7.32 -0.11 -11.68
CA THR A 63 6.16 -0.96 -11.42
C THR A 63 6.63 -2.40 -11.25
N GLY A 64 6.09 -3.09 -10.27
CA GLY A 64 6.32 -4.51 -10.04
C GLY A 64 5.03 -5.27 -9.86
N VAL A 65 5.15 -6.59 -9.78
CA VAL A 65 4.06 -7.52 -9.51
C VAL A 65 4.34 -8.20 -8.19
N ILE A 66 3.35 -8.26 -7.31
CA ILE A 66 3.47 -8.96 -6.03
C ILE A 66 3.49 -10.47 -6.28
N SER A 67 4.54 -11.14 -5.81
CA SER A 67 4.65 -12.59 -5.86
C SER A 67 4.28 -13.27 -4.55
N GLY A 68 4.34 -12.55 -3.43
CA GLY A 68 4.00 -13.08 -2.12
C GLY A 68 4.02 -12.01 -1.02
N LYS A 69 3.62 -12.42 0.18
CA LYS A 69 3.71 -11.62 1.40
C LYS A 69 4.59 -12.36 2.40
N ARG A 70 5.52 -11.64 3.01
CA ARG A 70 6.40 -12.15 4.07
C ARG A 70 6.34 -11.19 5.24
N ASP A 71 5.59 -11.58 6.26
CA ASP A 71 5.36 -10.78 7.46
C ASP A 71 4.79 -9.39 7.10
N ASP A 72 5.41 -8.30 7.54
CA ASP A 72 5.02 -6.93 7.22
C ASP A 72 5.39 -6.47 5.80
N ALA A 73 6.18 -7.26 5.06
CA ALA A 73 6.69 -6.89 3.75
C ALA A 73 6.05 -7.70 2.62
N TYR A 74 5.98 -7.09 1.44
CA TYR A 74 5.58 -7.77 0.21
C TYR A 74 6.81 -8.12 -0.61
N GLU A 75 6.77 -9.31 -1.20
CA GLU A 75 7.71 -9.74 -2.21
C GLU A 75 7.24 -9.21 -3.57
N VAL A 76 8.05 -8.35 -4.19
CA VAL A 76 7.70 -7.68 -5.44
C VAL A 76 8.72 -8.06 -6.51
N LYS A 77 8.25 -8.61 -7.62
CA LYS A 77 9.04 -8.86 -8.83
C LYS A 77 9.04 -7.61 -9.69
N VAL A 78 10.24 -7.07 -9.93
CA VAL A 78 10.47 -5.85 -10.69
C VAL A 78 11.42 -6.14 -11.83
N THR A 79 11.04 -5.75 -13.04
CA THR A 79 11.90 -5.84 -14.22
C THR A 79 12.83 -4.65 -14.27
N LEU A 80 14.14 -4.90 -14.37
CA LEU A 80 15.16 -3.87 -14.48
C LEU A 80 16.07 -4.16 -15.66
N GLY A 81 15.85 -3.43 -16.75
CA GLY A 81 16.41 -3.78 -18.05
C GLY A 81 15.93 -5.17 -18.46
N ASN A 82 16.87 -6.07 -18.73
CA ASN A 82 16.57 -7.44 -19.20
C ASN A 82 16.48 -8.47 -18.07
N LYS A 83 16.51 -8.04 -16.80
CA LYS A 83 16.54 -8.95 -15.65
C LYS A 83 15.35 -8.69 -14.73
N VAL A 84 14.65 -9.76 -14.35
CA VAL A 84 13.65 -9.73 -13.29
C VAL A 84 14.36 -9.86 -11.95
N LYS A 85 14.02 -8.99 -11.01
CA LYS A 85 14.56 -8.99 -9.66
C LYS A 85 13.44 -9.02 -8.65
N THR A 86 13.57 -9.88 -7.66
CA THR A 86 12.72 -9.90 -6.49
C THR A 86 13.26 -8.95 -5.43
N ILE A 87 12.39 -8.11 -4.87
CA ILE A 87 12.70 -7.24 -3.74
C ILE A 87 11.65 -7.40 -2.65
N TYR A 88 12.06 -7.20 -1.40
CA TYR A 88 11.15 -7.14 -0.26
C TYR A 88 10.90 -5.67 0.08
N VAL A 89 9.63 -5.27 0.09
CA VAL A 89 9.23 -3.87 0.27
C VAL A 89 7.99 -3.83 1.14
N ARG A 90 7.99 -2.97 2.15
CA ARG A 90 6.82 -2.76 3.01
C ARG A 90 5.78 -1.85 2.33
N PRO A 91 4.49 -1.91 2.74
CA PRO A 91 3.41 -1.13 2.14
C PRO A 91 3.63 0.39 2.16
N GLU A 92 4.43 0.94 3.08
CA GLU A 92 4.77 2.38 3.12
C GLU A 92 5.42 2.88 1.83
N HIS A 93 6.05 1.97 1.08
CA HIS A 93 6.79 2.27 -0.13
C HIS A 93 6.08 1.77 -1.40
N LEU A 94 4.87 1.24 -1.25
CA LEU A 94 4.05 0.77 -2.35
C LEU A 94 2.92 1.76 -2.61
N ARG A 95 2.58 1.88 -3.89
CA ARG A 95 1.41 2.61 -4.37
C ARG A 95 0.58 1.67 -5.23
N PRO A 96 -0.73 1.59 -5.02
CA PRO A 96 -1.60 0.79 -5.86
C PRO A 96 -1.65 1.38 -7.28
N THR A 97 -1.71 0.51 -8.28
CA THR A 97 -2.12 0.88 -9.63
C THR A 97 -3.66 1.09 -9.65
N PRO A 98 -4.23 1.88 -10.58
CA PRO A 98 -5.68 2.13 -10.62
C PRO A 98 -6.54 0.86 -10.57
N GLU A 99 -6.11 -0.20 -11.26
CA GLU A 99 -6.78 -1.52 -11.26
C GLU A 99 -6.95 -2.09 -9.83
N VAL A 100 -5.89 -2.01 -9.02
CA VAL A 100 -5.90 -2.50 -7.64
C VAL A 100 -6.77 -1.59 -6.78
N TRP A 101 -6.74 -0.28 -7.03
CA TRP A 101 -7.56 0.68 -6.30
C TRP A 101 -9.06 0.43 -6.52
N GLU A 102 -9.46 0.21 -7.76
CA GLU A 102 -10.85 -0.11 -8.11
C GLU A 102 -11.33 -1.39 -7.44
N ARG A 103 -10.49 -2.44 -7.43
CA ARG A 103 -10.76 -3.69 -6.70
C ARG A 103 -11.02 -3.42 -5.22
N VAL A 104 -10.12 -2.70 -4.55
CA VAL A 104 -10.23 -2.40 -3.12
C VAL A 104 -11.48 -1.59 -2.81
N VAL A 105 -11.80 -0.59 -3.65
CA VAL A 105 -13.00 0.23 -3.49
C VAL A 105 -14.27 -0.61 -3.63
N ARG A 106 -14.31 -1.55 -4.58
CA ARG A 106 -15.44 -2.46 -4.77
C ARG A 106 -15.63 -3.39 -3.56
N GLU A 107 -14.57 -4.08 -3.15
CA GLU A 107 -14.58 -4.97 -1.98
C GLU A 107 -15.05 -4.22 -0.72
N THR A 108 -14.54 -3.00 -0.50
CA THR A 108 -14.92 -2.16 0.65
C THR A 108 -16.40 -1.75 0.60
N ARG A 109 -16.93 -1.39 -0.58
CA ARG A 109 -18.35 -1.02 -0.74
C ARG A 109 -19.29 -2.18 -0.42
N GLU A 110 -18.97 -3.38 -0.88
CA GLU A 110 -19.73 -4.60 -0.63
C GLU A 110 -19.78 -4.91 0.89
N LEU A 111 -18.64 -4.80 1.57
CA LEU A 111 -18.56 -4.97 3.03
C LEU A 111 -19.44 -3.95 3.77
N ILE A 112 -19.39 -2.67 3.36
CA ILE A 112 -20.21 -1.62 3.97
C ILE A 112 -21.70 -1.90 3.77
N GLN A 113 -22.11 -2.34 2.59
CA GLN A 113 -23.50 -2.71 2.30
C GLN A 113 -23.95 -3.88 3.19
N GLY A 114 -23.11 -4.92 3.33
CA GLY A 114 -23.39 -6.05 4.20
C GLY A 114 -23.53 -5.65 5.68
N ILE A 115 -22.66 -4.75 6.17
CA ILE A 115 -22.77 -4.21 7.54
C ILE A 115 -24.06 -3.42 7.72
N LYS A 116 -24.42 -2.55 6.76
CA LYS A 116 -25.67 -1.78 6.81
C LYS A 116 -26.90 -2.70 6.83
N PHE A 117 -26.88 -3.77 6.05
CA PHE A 117 -27.95 -4.76 6.02
C PHE A 117 -28.11 -5.45 7.38
N LYS A 118 -27.01 -5.94 7.98
CA LYS A 118 -27.03 -6.53 9.33
C LYS A 118 -27.56 -5.56 10.39
N ILE A 119 -27.13 -4.30 10.36
CA ILE A 119 -27.64 -3.27 11.28
C ILE A 119 -29.15 -3.07 11.09
N SER A 120 -29.63 -3.10 9.84
CA SER A 120 -31.07 -2.97 9.56
C SER A 120 -31.90 -4.15 10.07
N GLU A 121 -31.38 -5.37 9.97
CA GLU A 121 -32.02 -6.57 10.52
C GLU A 121 -32.08 -6.52 12.04
N VAL A 122 -30.98 -6.17 12.70
CA VAL A 122 -30.94 -6.02 14.17
C VAL A 122 -31.95 -4.96 14.63
N ARG A 123 -32.03 -3.81 13.93
CA ARG A 123 -33.04 -2.78 14.24
C ARG A 123 -34.47 -3.30 14.09
N ARG A 124 -34.75 -4.13 13.08
CA ARG A 124 -36.07 -4.74 12.86
C ARG A 124 -36.42 -5.75 13.95
N ILE A 125 -35.45 -6.50 14.45
CA ILE A 125 -35.65 -7.42 15.59
C ILE A 125 -36.00 -6.63 16.84
N ILE A 126 -35.19 -5.61 17.17
CA ILE A 126 -35.40 -4.72 18.32
C ILE A 126 -36.79 -4.07 18.28
N SER A 127 -37.23 -3.58 17.11
CA SER A 127 -38.56 -2.98 16.97
C SER A 127 -39.69 -3.98 17.15
N LYS A 128 -39.52 -5.25 16.76
CA LYS A 128 -40.50 -6.31 16.98
C LYS A 128 -40.60 -6.72 18.45
N THR A 129 -39.47 -6.75 19.17
CA THR A 129 -39.43 -7.10 20.59
C THR A 129 -39.92 -5.96 21.50
N LEU A 130 -39.78 -4.71 21.08
CA LEU A 130 -40.25 -3.53 21.83
C LEU A 130 -41.66 -3.09 21.45
N ALA A 131 -42.28 -3.69 20.43
CA ALA A 131 -43.71 -3.49 20.18
C ALA A 131 -44.49 -4.13 21.35
N PRO A 132 -45.28 -3.35 22.10
CA PRO A 132 -46.04 -3.91 23.22
C PRO A 132 -46.99 -4.98 22.68
N ALA A 133 -46.94 -6.18 23.28
CA ALA A 133 -47.96 -7.20 23.07
C ALA A 133 -49.27 -6.62 23.62
N ALA A 134 -50.13 -6.18 22.71
CA ALA A 134 -51.50 -5.75 23.00
C ALA A 134 -52.37 -6.96 23.31
#